data_AF-A0A0F9R156-F1
#
_entry.id   AF-A0A0F9R156-F1
#
_cell.length_a   1.000
_cell.length_b   1.000
_cell.length_c   1.000
_cell.angle_alpha   90.00
_cell.angle_beta   90.00
_cell.angle_gamma   90.00
#
_symmetry.space_group_name_H-M   'P 1'
#
loop_
_entity.id
_entity.type
_entity.pdbx_description
1 polymer ?
#
loop_
_entity_poly.entity_id
_entity_poly.type
_entity_poly.pdbx_seq_one_letter_code
_entity_poly.pdbx_strand_id
1 'polypeptide(L)'
;MQPYLLSPKERIRHWRDFRKSLTDKPDREQLIATSQYCHRFPILLNNYLNPDRPQDWLTPWELLYLGDFCSVSIPYMMEQTLIMSNEEKWKPERFQLLYADDKELSTMFMILVIDAKYVLNYSLNEIINFDKIQKHCIIQNKYSSSKNHRHILL
;
A
#
# COMPACT_ATOMS: atom_id res chain seq x y z
N MET A 1 12.92 -1.20 -16.43
CA MET A 1 11.87 -0.48 -17.18
C MET A 1 10.89 0.12 -16.19
N GLN A 2 10.42 1.35 -16.41
CA GLN A 2 9.47 2.01 -15.50
C GLN A 2 8.04 1.51 -15.76
N PRO A 3 7.31 0.95 -14.76
CA PRO A 3 6.00 0.34 -14.98
C PRO A 3 4.91 1.27 -15.54
N TYR A 4 5.05 2.58 -15.33
CA TYR A 4 4.06 3.55 -15.80
C TYR A 4 4.09 3.76 -17.32
N LEU A 5 5.23 3.51 -17.98
CA LEU A 5 5.37 3.59 -19.44
C LEU A 5 4.76 2.40 -20.18
N LEU A 6 4.38 1.35 -19.44
CA LEU A 6 3.78 0.15 -20.01
C LEU A 6 2.31 0.38 -20.37
N SER A 7 1.83 -0.30 -21.41
CA SER A 7 0.40 -0.37 -21.69
C SER A 7 -0.35 -1.03 -20.52
N PRO A 8 -1.68 -0.83 -20.37
CA PRO A 8 -2.46 -1.42 -19.28
C PRO A 8 -2.25 -2.94 -19.11
N LYS A 9 -2.28 -3.69 -20.22
CA LYS A 9 -2.05 -5.14 -20.21
C LYS A 9 -0.64 -5.52 -19.77
N GLU A 10 0.36 -4.77 -20.22
CA GLU A 10 1.75 -5.01 -19.84
C GLU A 10 2.03 -4.67 -18.39
N ARG A 11 1.40 -3.61 -17.85
CA ARG A 11 1.52 -3.23 -16.45
C ARG A 11 0.92 -4.30 -15.53
N ILE A 12 -0.25 -4.81 -15.88
CA ILE A 12 -0.90 -5.94 -15.19
C ILE A 12 0.00 -7.18 -15.22
N ARG A 13 0.57 -7.52 -16.39
CA ARG A 13 1.52 -8.64 -16.53
C ARG A 13 2.76 -8.43 -15.66
N HIS A 14 3.36 -7.24 -15.72
CA HIS A 14 4.55 -6.89 -14.95
C HIS A 14 4.29 -6.95 -13.44
N TRP A 15 3.11 -6.52 -12.97
CA TRP A 15 2.71 -6.66 -11.56
C TRP A 15 2.52 -8.12 -11.15
N ARG A 16 1.92 -8.95 -12.00
CA ARG A 16 1.80 -10.39 -11.77
C ARG A 16 3.17 -11.06 -11.64
N ASP A 17 4.07 -10.76 -12.55
CA ASP A 17 5.40 -11.37 -12.58
C ASP A 17 6.23 -10.91 -11.37
N PHE A 18 6.06 -9.65 -10.93
CA PHE A 18 6.62 -9.16 -9.68
C PHE A 18 6.08 -9.91 -8.44
N ARG A 19 4.76 -10.10 -8.32
CA ARG A 19 4.22 -10.84 -7.16
C ARG A 19 4.80 -12.24 -7.05
N LYS A 20 4.97 -12.93 -8.19
CA LYS A 20 5.60 -14.25 -8.24
C LYS A 20 7.05 -14.24 -7.77
N SER A 21 7.80 -13.17 -8.04
CA SER A 21 9.21 -13.07 -7.61
C SER A 21 9.39 -12.78 -6.11
N LEU A 22 8.30 -12.48 -5.38
CA LEU A 22 8.33 -12.29 -3.93
C LEU A 22 8.31 -13.60 -3.15
N THR A 23 7.70 -14.66 -3.69
CA THR A 23 7.38 -15.88 -2.94
C THR A 23 8.60 -16.53 -2.30
N ASP A 24 9.76 -16.49 -2.97
CA ASP A 24 11.01 -17.12 -2.50
C ASP A 24 11.85 -16.24 -1.57
N LYS A 25 11.41 -15.00 -1.29
CA LYS A 25 12.20 -14.03 -0.53
C LYS A 25 11.88 -14.07 0.97
N PRO A 26 12.84 -13.76 1.86
CA PRO A 26 12.56 -13.51 3.28
C PRO A 26 11.55 -12.37 3.48
N ASP A 27 10.79 -12.38 4.58
CA ASP A 27 9.72 -11.42 4.88
C ASP A 27 10.18 -9.96 4.71
N ARG A 28 11.29 -9.61 5.36
CA ARG A 28 11.83 -8.25 5.30
C ARG A 28 12.20 -7.82 3.88
N GLU A 29 12.73 -8.74 3.07
CA GLU A 29 13.07 -8.47 1.68
C GLU A 29 11.80 -8.31 0.83
N GLN A 30 10.75 -9.08 1.10
CA GLN A 30 9.45 -8.90 0.43
C GLN A 30 8.84 -7.52 0.71
N LEU A 31 8.91 -7.05 1.96
CA LEU A 31 8.42 -5.73 2.36
C LEU A 31 9.19 -4.61 1.65
N ILE A 32 10.53 -4.68 1.63
CA ILE A 32 11.38 -3.70 0.94
C ILE A 32 11.12 -3.71 -0.56
N ALA A 33 11.11 -4.89 -1.19
CA ALA A 33 10.89 -5.03 -2.63
C ALA A 33 9.50 -4.52 -3.03
N THR A 34 8.48 -4.75 -2.21
CA THR A 34 7.12 -4.24 -2.43
C THR A 34 7.08 -2.72 -2.34
N SER A 35 7.68 -2.15 -1.30
CA SER A 35 7.79 -0.70 -1.15
C SER A 35 8.48 -0.07 -2.36
N GLN A 36 9.64 -0.60 -2.76
CA GLN A 36 10.40 -0.15 -3.92
C GLN A 36 9.59 -0.28 -5.22
N TYR A 37 8.88 -1.39 -5.40
CA TYR A 37 8.08 -1.64 -6.60
C TYR A 37 6.99 -0.58 -6.75
N CYS A 38 6.20 -0.36 -5.70
CA CYS A 38 5.05 0.54 -5.70
C CYS A 38 5.45 2.01 -5.86
N HIS A 39 6.59 2.43 -5.29
CA HIS A 39 7.10 3.79 -5.47
C HIS A 39 7.60 4.12 -6.88
N ARG A 40 7.64 3.15 -7.82
CA ARG A 40 7.91 3.43 -9.24
C ARG A 40 6.70 3.94 -10.01
N PHE A 41 5.51 3.90 -9.42
CA PHE A 41 4.33 4.50 -10.03
C PHE A 41 4.30 6.01 -9.75
N PRO A 42 3.98 6.85 -10.75
CA PRO A 42 3.85 8.29 -10.54
C PRO A 42 2.65 8.58 -9.63
N ILE A 43 2.87 9.39 -8.60
CA ILE A 43 1.81 9.87 -7.73
C ILE A 43 1.18 11.09 -8.38
N LEU A 44 -0.07 10.96 -8.80
CA LEU A 44 -0.90 12.04 -9.30
C LEU A 44 -1.49 12.82 -8.11
N LEU A 45 -1.66 14.12 -8.30
CA LEU A 45 -2.19 15.03 -7.27
C LEU A 45 -3.68 14.82 -6.98
N ASN A 46 -4.41 14.14 -7.86
CA ASN A 46 -5.81 13.82 -7.66
C ASN A 46 -5.94 12.64 -6.69
N ASN A 47 -6.67 12.85 -5.59
CA ASN A 47 -7.03 11.78 -4.64
C ASN A 47 -8.13 10.89 -5.23
N TYR A 48 -7.74 9.99 -6.14
CA TYR A 48 -8.67 9.04 -6.77
C TYR A 48 -9.31 8.07 -5.77
N LEU A 49 -8.58 7.75 -4.70
CA LEU A 49 -9.13 7.01 -3.57
C LEU A 49 -9.46 8.00 -2.46
N ASN A 50 -10.76 8.24 -2.25
CA ASN A 50 -11.23 9.09 -1.17
C ASN A 50 -11.11 8.33 0.18
N PRO A 51 -10.30 8.81 1.15
CA PRO A 51 -10.15 8.15 2.45
C PRO A 51 -11.48 7.91 3.18
N ASP A 52 -12.47 8.78 3.00
CA ASP A 52 -13.75 8.69 3.71
C ASP A 52 -14.74 7.74 3.04
N ARG A 53 -14.40 7.23 1.85
CA ARG A 53 -15.26 6.35 1.05
C ARG A 53 -14.51 5.10 0.57
N PRO A 54 -13.98 4.26 1.48
CA PRO A 54 -13.20 3.07 1.14
C PRO A 54 -13.97 2.02 0.33
N GLN A 55 -15.30 2.03 0.41
CA GLN A 55 -16.17 1.19 -0.41
C GLN A 55 -16.13 1.53 -1.91
N ASP A 56 -15.73 2.76 -2.25
CA ASP A 56 -15.62 3.24 -3.63
C ASP A 56 -14.19 3.09 -4.18
N TRP A 57 -13.27 2.51 -3.40
CA TRP A 57 -11.90 2.36 -3.85
C TRP A 57 -11.80 1.37 -4.99
N LEU A 58 -11.09 1.80 -6.04
CA LEU A 58 -10.73 0.93 -7.16
C LEU A 58 -9.91 -0.27 -6.68
N THR A 59 -10.12 -1.42 -7.31
CA THR A 59 -9.31 -2.61 -7.10
C THR A 59 -7.87 -2.40 -7.61
N PRO A 60 -6.91 -3.25 -7.19
CA PRO A 60 -5.53 -3.14 -7.69
C PRO A 60 -5.43 -3.29 -9.20
N TRP A 61 -6.31 -4.11 -9.79
CA TRP A 61 -6.37 -4.34 -11.22
C TRP A 61 -6.84 -3.08 -11.97
N GLU A 62 -7.84 -2.40 -11.45
CA GLU A 62 -8.36 -1.15 -12.02
C GLU A 62 -7.33 -0.02 -11.90
N LEU A 63 -6.68 0.13 -10.74
CA LEU A 63 -5.59 1.09 -10.55
C LEU A 63 -4.46 0.87 -11.56
N LEU A 64 -4.06 -0.39 -11.79
CA LEU A 64 -3.04 -0.71 -12.79
C LEU A 64 -3.52 -0.49 -14.22
N TYR A 65 -4.79 -0.77 -14.51
CA TYR A 65 -5.36 -0.58 -15.84
C TYR A 65 -5.43 0.90 -16.20
N LEU A 66 -5.95 1.74 -15.31
CA LEU A 66 -6.08 3.19 -15.49
C LEU A 66 -4.72 3.89 -15.39
N GLY A 67 -3.84 3.44 -14.49
CA GLY A 67 -2.55 4.08 -14.23
C GLY A 67 -2.61 5.28 -13.31
N ASP A 68 -3.74 5.46 -12.63
CA ASP A 68 -3.97 6.53 -11.70
C ASP A 68 -3.57 6.10 -10.29
N PHE A 69 -2.39 6.55 -9.84
CA PHE A 69 -1.92 6.33 -8.48
C PHE A 69 -1.88 7.65 -7.71
N CYS A 70 -2.22 7.61 -6.43
CA CYS A 70 -2.22 8.74 -5.51
C CYS A 70 -1.60 8.31 -4.16
N SER A 71 -1.44 9.25 -3.23
CA SER A 71 -0.83 9.01 -1.91
C SER A 71 -1.56 7.93 -1.09
N VAL A 72 -2.86 7.74 -1.33
CA VAL A 72 -3.70 6.71 -0.71
C VAL A 72 -3.53 5.37 -1.41
N SER A 73 -3.44 5.35 -2.75
CA SER A 73 -3.40 4.10 -3.50
C SER A 73 -2.07 3.37 -3.39
N ILE A 74 -0.96 4.07 -3.15
CA ILE A 74 0.37 3.45 -3.01
C ILE A 74 0.44 2.43 -1.87
N PRO A 75 0.15 2.78 -0.61
CA PRO A 75 0.17 1.82 0.51
C PRO A 75 -0.92 0.75 0.36
N TYR A 76 -2.07 1.10 -0.22
CA TYR A 76 -3.10 0.11 -0.58
C TYR A 76 -2.56 -0.93 -1.59
N MET A 77 -1.84 -0.49 -2.63
CA MET A 77 -1.19 -1.38 -3.60
C MET A 77 -0.10 -2.24 -2.95
N MET A 78 0.64 -1.71 -1.97
CA MET A 78 1.64 -2.49 -1.22
C MET A 78 0.96 -3.64 -0.46
N GLU A 79 -0.10 -3.35 0.29
CA GLU A 79 -0.87 -4.34 1.04
C GLU A 79 -1.40 -5.45 0.13
N GLN A 80 -2.08 -5.06 -0.95
CA GLN A 80 -2.67 -6.01 -1.89
C GLN A 80 -1.61 -6.83 -2.63
N THR A 81 -0.45 -6.24 -2.91
CA THR A 81 0.68 -6.97 -3.50
C THR A 81 1.17 -8.08 -2.58
N LEU A 82 1.32 -7.81 -1.27
CA LEU A 82 1.77 -8.81 -0.30
C LEU A 82 0.72 -9.90 -0.09
N ILE A 83 -0.55 -9.53 0.12
CA ILE A 83 -1.63 -10.51 0.30
C ILE A 83 -1.70 -11.46 -0.91
N MET A 84 -1.68 -10.91 -2.13
CA MET A 84 -1.80 -11.70 -3.36
C MET A 84 -0.50 -12.37 -3.82
N SER A 85 0.64 -12.16 -3.16
CA SER A 85 1.88 -12.87 -3.47
C SER A 85 1.97 -14.22 -2.76
N ASN A 86 1.38 -14.31 -1.56
CA ASN A 86 1.26 -15.55 -0.79
C ASN A 86 0.15 -15.40 0.27
N GLU A 87 -1.08 -15.81 -0.07
CA GLU A 87 -2.26 -15.65 0.79
C GLU A 87 -2.20 -16.46 2.11
N GLU A 88 -1.39 -17.52 2.16
CA GLU A 88 -1.20 -18.32 3.37
C GLU A 88 -0.32 -17.59 4.39
N LYS A 89 0.71 -16.90 3.90
CA LYS A 89 1.69 -16.16 4.70
C LYS A 89 1.22 -14.75 5.04
N TRP A 90 0.73 -14.02 4.05
CA TRP A 90 0.33 -12.61 4.16
C TRP A 90 -1.17 -12.51 4.33
N LYS A 91 -1.65 -12.99 5.47
CA LYS A 91 -3.08 -12.95 5.78
C LYS A 91 -3.55 -11.50 6.00
N PRO A 92 -4.77 -11.13 5.56
CA PRO A 92 -5.31 -9.78 5.71
C PRO A 92 -5.22 -9.19 7.12
N GLU A 93 -5.34 -10.02 8.16
CA GLU A 93 -5.34 -9.60 9.56
C GLU A 93 -3.98 -9.07 10.04
N ARG A 94 -2.90 -9.35 9.28
CA ARG A 94 -1.56 -8.80 9.56
C ARG A 94 -1.44 -7.33 9.17
N PHE A 95 -2.40 -6.79 8.41
CA PHE A 95 -2.29 -5.47 7.79
C PHE A 95 -3.32 -4.49 8.32
N GLN A 96 -2.88 -3.25 8.48
CA GLN A 96 -3.76 -2.10 8.73
C GLN A 96 -3.28 -0.92 7.89
N LEU A 97 -4.19 -0.32 7.12
CA LEU A 97 -3.93 0.99 6.53
C LEU A 97 -4.36 2.06 7.53
N LEU A 98 -3.53 3.08 7.70
CA LEU A 98 -3.84 4.23 8.54
C LEU A 98 -3.74 5.49 7.69
N TYR A 99 -4.81 6.27 7.63
CA TYR A 99 -4.76 7.63 7.12
C TYR A 99 -4.45 8.57 8.29
N ALA A 100 -3.30 9.22 8.24
CA ALA A 100 -2.75 9.96 9.37
C ALA A 100 -2.33 11.37 8.96
N ASP A 101 -2.51 12.29 9.90
CA ASP A 101 -1.96 13.65 9.87
C ASP A 101 -0.64 13.65 10.66
N ASP A 102 0.46 13.84 9.94
CA ASP A 102 1.79 13.94 10.55
C ASP A 102 2.12 15.39 10.85
N LYS A 103 2.30 15.69 12.14
CA LYS A 103 2.55 17.06 12.61
C LYS A 103 3.96 17.57 12.30
N GLU A 104 4.94 16.69 12.13
CA GLU A 104 6.30 17.10 11.77
C GLU A 104 6.39 17.41 10.28
N LEU A 105 5.77 16.58 9.45
CA LEU A 105 5.76 16.75 7.98
C LEU A 105 4.69 17.73 7.50
N SER A 106 3.75 18.13 8.38
CA SER A 106 2.61 19.01 8.07
C SER A 106 1.82 18.52 6.85
N THR A 107 1.59 17.21 6.78
CA THR A 107 0.93 16.58 5.63
C THR A 107 0.13 15.35 6.04
N MET A 108 -0.96 15.10 5.31
CA MET A 108 -1.78 13.91 5.48
C MET A 108 -1.43 12.87 4.43
N PHE A 109 -1.20 11.65 4.87
CA PHE A 109 -0.88 10.53 3.98
C PHE A 109 -1.33 9.22 4.58
N MET A 110 -1.29 8.18 3.75
CA MET A 110 -1.62 6.84 4.17
C MET A 110 -0.34 6.04 4.42
N ILE A 111 -0.33 5.25 5.48
CA ILE A 111 0.73 4.29 5.80
C ILE A 111 0.16 2.89 5.90
N LEU A 112 1.02 1.90 5.67
CA LEU A 112 0.69 0.49 5.87
C LEU A 112 1.42 -0.02 7.10
N VAL A 113 0.67 -0.48 8.09
CA VAL A 113 1.18 -1.15 9.29
C VAL A 113 1.07 -2.66 9.11
N ILE A 114 2.14 -3.38 9.42
CA ILE A 114 2.25 -4.84 9.35
C ILE A 114 2.59 -5.39 10.73
N ASP A 115 1.83 -6.39 11.19
CA ASP A 115 1.97 -7.07 12.48
C ASP A 115 2.00 -6.11 13.69
N ALA A 116 1.28 -4.98 13.59
CA ALA A 116 1.31 -3.88 14.56
C ALA A 116 2.72 -3.36 14.89
N LYS A 117 3.72 -3.65 14.05
CA LYS A 117 5.13 -3.43 14.34
C LYS A 117 5.84 -2.65 13.25
N TYR A 118 5.70 -3.07 12.00
CA TYR A 118 6.42 -2.48 10.88
C TYR A 118 5.54 -1.51 10.12
N VAL A 119 6.13 -0.45 9.59
CA VAL A 119 5.46 0.58 8.80
C VAL A 119 6.15 0.70 7.46
N LEU A 120 5.33 0.69 6.40
CA LEU A 120 5.72 1.07 5.04
C LEU A 120 5.04 2.38 4.65
N ASN A 121 5.60 3.04 3.64
CA ASN A 121 5.11 4.30 3.06
C ASN A 121 5.16 5.53 3.99
N TYR A 122 5.88 5.45 5.12
CA TYR A 122 6.25 6.64 5.89
C TYR A 122 7.52 7.30 5.36
N SER A 123 8.47 6.49 4.90
CA SER A 123 9.70 6.93 4.24
C SER A 123 9.99 6.02 3.05
N LEU A 124 10.58 6.59 2.00
CA LEU A 124 10.86 5.88 0.76
C LEU A 124 11.88 4.76 1.01
N ASN A 125 11.54 3.54 0.62
CA ASN A 125 12.39 2.34 0.71
C ASN A 125 12.81 1.92 2.13
N GLU A 126 12.14 2.43 3.16
CA GLU A 126 12.45 2.10 4.55
C GLU A 126 11.32 1.30 5.22
N ILE A 127 11.72 0.42 6.13
CA ILE A 127 10.82 -0.23 7.08
C ILE A 127 11.06 0.45 8.43
N ILE A 128 10.04 1.13 8.92
CA ILE A 128 10.10 1.85 10.19
C ILE A 128 9.32 1.06 11.25
N ASN A 129 9.74 1.13 12.52
CA ASN A 129 8.94 0.57 13.60
C ASN A 129 7.82 1.55 13.97
N PHE A 130 6.62 1.04 14.24
CA PHE A 130 5.43 1.86 14.46
C PHE A 130 5.55 2.79 15.67
N ASP A 131 6.26 2.37 16.72
CA ASP A 131 6.57 3.17 17.91
C ASP A 131 7.29 4.49 17.60
N LYS A 132 8.10 4.54 16.55
CA LYS A 132 8.86 5.74 16.17
C LYS A 132 7.98 6.86 15.63
N ILE A 133 6.87 6.52 15.00
CA ILE A 133 6.00 7.50 14.30
C ILE A 133 4.70 7.77 15.04
N GLN A 134 4.27 6.86 15.93
CA GLN A 134 2.99 6.95 16.63
C GLN A 134 2.83 8.26 17.43
N LYS A 135 3.93 8.82 17.94
CA LYS A 135 3.94 10.10 18.69
C LYS A 135 3.74 11.35 17.82
N HIS A 136 3.94 11.24 16.51
CA HIS A 136 3.86 12.37 15.56
C HIS A 136 2.62 12.31 14.67
N CYS A 137 2.07 11.11 14.49
CA CYS A 137 0.90 10.86 13.66
C CYS A 137 -0.41 10.89 14.45
N ILE A 138 -1.32 11.80 14.08
CA ILE A 138 -2.72 11.75 14.51
C ILE A 138 -3.49 10.91 13.50
N ILE A 139 -3.93 9.72 13.92
CA ILE A 139 -4.70 8.81 13.06
C ILE A 139 -6.10 9.37 12.87
N GLN A 140 -6.48 9.62 11.61
CA GLN A 140 -7.81 10.07 11.22
C GLN A 140 -8.72 8.86 10.96
N ASN A 141 -8.29 7.96 10.06
CA ASN A 141 -9.03 6.76 9.68
C ASN A 141 -8.16 5.50 9.78
N LYS A 142 -8.79 4.38 10.14
CA LYS A 142 -8.18 3.05 10.15
C LYS A 142 -8.95 2.11 9.25
N TYR A 143 -8.24 1.29 8.47
CA TYR A 143 -8.85 0.32 7.58
C TYR A 143 -8.25 -1.06 7.83
N SER A 144 -9.12 -2.05 8.00
CA SER A 144 -8.74 -3.46 7.94
C SER A 144 -9.07 -4.04 6.57
N SER A 145 -8.26 -4.98 6.14
CA SER A 145 -8.58 -5.82 5.00
C SER A 145 -9.45 -6.98 5.45
N SER A 146 -10.67 -7.09 4.91
CA SER A 146 -11.43 -8.34 4.88
C SER A 146 -11.52 -8.82 3.43
N LYS A 147 -11.65 -10.14 3.22
CA LYS A 147 -11.48 -10.82 1.92
C LYS A 147 -12.21 -10.19 0.72
N ASN A 148 -13.25 -9.36 0.90
CA ASN A 148 -13.94 -8.68 -0.20
C ASN A 148 -14.50 -7.27 0.12
N HIS A 149 -14.34 -6.74 1.34
CA HIS A 149 -14.88 -5.44 1.72
C HIS A 149 -13.94 -4.72 2.69
N ARG A 150 -13.72 -3.42 2.46
CA ARG A 150 -13.02 -2.54 3.40
C ARG A 150 -14.04 -1.80 4.23
N HIS A 151 -13.80 -1.77 5.53
CA HIS A 151 -14.60 -1.02 6.47
C HIS A 151 -13.68 -0.08 7.24
N ILE A 152 -14.19 1.12 7.54
CA ILE A 152 -13.55 2.01 8.49
C ILE A 152 -13.72 1.36 9.87
N LEU A 153 -12.59 1.15 10.56
CA LEU A 153 -12.61 0.78 11.97
C LEU A 153 -12.75 2.08 12.77
N LEU A 154 -13.94 2.30 13.34
CA LEU A 154 -14.21 3.38 14.29
C LEU A 154 -13.46 3.14 15.61
#